data_AF-A0A957HFX1-F1
#
_entry.id   AF-A0A957HFX1-F1
#
_cell.length_a   1.000
_cell.length_b   1.000
_cell.length_c   1.000
_cell.angle_alpha   90.00
_cell.angle_beta   90.00
_cell.angle_gamma   90.00
#
_symmetry.space_group_name_H-M   'P 1'
#
loop_
_entity.id
_entity.type
_entity.pdbx_description
1 polymer ?
#
loop_
_entity_poly.entity_id
_entity_poly.type
_entity_poly.pdbx_seq_one_letter_code
_entity_poly.pdbx_strand_id
1 'polypeptide(L)'
;MPVHHHTIIEYANSLGVTLPLQETFWELGDLTALRQASDGRFYRSNYERGMLLYALVAHHRPAHVLEFGTGRGYGSLCMAWAMHDHDINGQIYSVDVLTADTPIEWAIDRHDGAGPVLRTLTWNEVWEQAAPPQWRGHLVLLNGDSSTVMQRETLPPMNLVFIDGG
;
A
#
# COMPACT_ATOMS: atom_id res chain seq x y z
N MET A 1 -4.04 34.06 -6.22
CA MET A 1 -4.96 32.91 -6.19
C MET A 1 -4.91 32.34 -4.78
N PRO A 2 -6.03 32.21 -4.05
CA PRO A 2 -6.02 31.53 -2.76
C PRO A 2 -5.71 30.05 -2.99
N VAL A 3 -4.82 29.48 -2.18
CA VAL A 3 -4.59 28.04 -2.16
C VAL A 3 -5.70 27.43 -1.33
N HIS A 4 -6.64 26.74 -1.97
CA HIS A 4 -7.60 25.92 -1.25
C HIS A 4 -6.88 24.64 -0.81
N HIS A 5 -6.70 24.47 0.50
CA HIS A 5 -6.23 23.21 1.07
C HIS A 5 -7.40 22.23 1.07
N HIS A 6 -7.34 21.24 0.18
CA HIS A 6 -8.31 20.15 0.17
C HIS A 6 -7.79 19.04 1.07
N THR A 7 -8.63 18.54 1.97
CA THR A 7 -8.42 17.25 2.63
C THR A 7 -8.42 16.13 1.59
N ILE A 8 -7.85 14.97 1.92
CA ILE A 8 -7.84 13.82 1.00
C ILE A 8 -9.25 13.34 0.70
N ILE A 9 -10.18 13.47 1.66
CA ILE A 9 -11.60 13.16 1.48
C ILE A 9 -12.23 14.12 0.47
N GLU A 10 -12.00 15.43 0.61
CA GLU A 10 -12.49 16.42 -0.36
C GLU A 10 -11.89 16.22 -1.76
N TYR A 11 -10.63 15.80 -1.84
CA TYR A 11 -10.00 15.45 -3.10
C TYR A 11 -10.60 14.19 -3.72
N ALA A 12 -10.79 13.11 -2.96
CA ALA A 12 -11.44 11.91 -3.47
C ALA A 12 -12.88 12.20 -3.95
N ASN A 13 -13.63 12.99 -3.20
CA ASN A 13 -14.97 13.43 -3.59
C ASN A 13 -14.96 14.24 -4.90
N SER A 14 -13.94 15.08 -5.13
CA SER A 14 -13.83 15.84 -6.39
C SER A 14 -13.51 14.95 -7.59
N LEU A 15 -12.93 13.76 -7.36
CA LEU A 15 -12.75 12.69 -8.35
C LEU A 15 -13.99 11.81 -8.53
N GLY A 16 -15.07 12.06 -7.79
CA GLY A 16 -16.27 11.23 -7.78
C GLY A 16 -16.09 9.89 -7.06
N VAL A 17 -15.07 9.76 -6.20
CA VAL A 17 -14.78 8.54 -5.44
C VAL A 17 -15.21 8.73 -3.99
N THR A 18 -16.06 7.83 -3.49
CA THR A 18 -16.35 7.74 -2.06
C THR A 18 -15.32 6.82 -1.42
N LEU A 19 -14.53 7.34 -0.48
CA LEU A 19 -13.56 6.53 0.25
C LEU A 19 -14.25 5.64 1.28
N PRO A 20 -13.68 4.46 1.58
CA PRO A 20 -13.92 3.77 2.83
C PRO A 20 -13.65 4.65 4.05
N LEU A 21 -14.12 4.21 5.22
CA LEU A 21 -13.86 4.91 6.48
C LEU A 21 -12.34 5.04 6.72
N GLN A 22 -11.92 6.20 7.21
CA GLN A 22 -10.52 6.49 7.47
C GLN A 22 -9.92 5.50 8.48
N GLU A 23 -10.71 5.07 9.45
CA GLU A 23 -10.35 4.08 10.46
C GLU A 23 -9.95 2.74 9.82
N THR A 24 -10.60 2.32 8.74
CA THR A 24 -10.26 1.07 8.04
C THR A 24 -8.90 1.16 7.34
N PHE A 25 -8.57 2.32 6.78
CA PHE A 25 -7.21 2.56 6.28
C PHE A 25 -6.18 2.56 7.40
N TRP A 26 -6.55 3.03 8.59
CA TRP A 26 -5.67 3.03 9.74
C TRP A 26 -5.45 1.64 10.31
N GLU A 27 -6.47 0.80 10.40
CA GLU A 27 -6.35 -0.60 10.82
C GLU A 27 -5.42 -1.39 9.89
N LEU A 28 -5.60 -1.24 8.57
CA LEU A 28 -4.68 -1.83 7.59
C LEU A 28 -3.26 -1.29 7.76
N GLY A 29 -3.12 0.03 7.93
CA GLY A 29 -1.82 0.67 8.14
C GLY A 29 -1.16 0.22 9.44
N ASP A 30 -1.91 0.02 10.51
CA ASP A 30 -1.37 -0.39 11.81
C ASP A 30 -0.80 -1.81 11.79
N LEU A 31 -1.30 -2.65 10.88
CA LEU A 31 -0.71 -3.95 10.57
C LEU A 31 0.50 -3.87 9.62
N THR A 32 0.52 -2.89 8.71
CA THR A 32 1.40 -2.93 7.52
C THR A 32 2.36 -1.75 7.35
N ALA A 33 2.27 -0.71 8.15
CA ALA A 33 3.05 0.52 8.00
C ALA A 33 3.32 1.26 9.32
N LEU A 34 2.86 0.75 10.45
CA LEU A 34 3.16 1.34 11.76
C LEU A 34 4.68 1.40 11.96
N ARG A 35 5.14 2.51 12.54
CA ARG A 35 6.57 2.73 12.81
C ARG A 35 6.79 2.88 14.29
N GLN A 36 8.00 2.53 14.72
CA GLN A 36 8.50 2.85 16.03
C GLN A 36 9.62 3.89 15.89
N ALA A 37 9.56 4.94 16.69
CA ALA A 37 10.64 5.90 16.82
C ALA A 37 11.75 5.32 17.71
N SER A 38 12.93 5.93 17.70
CA SER A 38 14.08 5.46 18.49
C SER A 38 13.86 5.53 20.01
N ASP A 39 12.89 6.32 20.47
CA ASP A 39 12.44 6.40 21.87
C ASP A 39 11.43 5.30 22.25
N GLY A 40 11.11 4.39 21.33
CA GLY A 40 10.17 3.29 21.54
C GLY A 40 8.71 3.65 21.25
N ARG A 41 8.40 4.92 20.94
CA ARG A 41 7.03 5.35 20.65
C ARG A 41 6.57 4.87 19.29
N PHE A 42 5.38 4.27 19.23
CA PHE A 42 4.73 3.91 17.98
C PHE A 42 4.01 5.10 17.36
N TYR A 43 4.06 5.23 16.03
CA TYR A 43 3.39 6.30 15.31
C TYR A 43 3.02 5.89 13.88
N ARG A 44 1.91 6.44 13.41
CA ARG A 44 1.42 6.30 12.03
C ARG A 44 2.10 7.35 11.17
N SER A 45 2.79 6.91 10.12
CA SER A 45 3.50 7.81 9.22
C SER A 45 2.86 7.78 7.83
N ASN A 46 2.29 8.92 7.42
CA ASN A 46 1.76 9.14 6.08
C ASN A 46 0.69 8.12 5.63
N TYR A 47 -0.21 7.69 6.54
CA TYR A 47 -1.30 6.75 6.21
C TYR A 47 -2.28 7.33 5.19
N GLU A 48 -2.43 8.65 5.20
CA GLU A 48 -3.16 9.44 4.22
C GLU A 48 -2.75 9.12 2.76
N ARG A 49 -1.52 8.64 2.54
CA ARG A 49 -1.08 8.13 1.23
C ARG A 49 -1.91 6.95 0.73
N GLY A 50 -2.30 6.03 1.60
CA GLY A 50 -3.13 4.87 1.24
C GLY A 50 -4.50 5.31 0.73
N MET A 51 -5.14 6.27 1.41
CA MET A 51 -6.41 6.87 0.98
C MET A 51 -6.29 7.54 -0.39
N LEU A 52 -5.21 8.29 -0.62
CA LEU A 52 -4.96 8.94 -1.91
C LEU A 52 -4.76 7.91 -3.03
N LEU A 53 -3.94 6.88 -2.80
CA LEU A 53 -3.68 5.82 -3.78
C LEU A 53 -4.96 5.04 -4.11
N TYR A 54 -5.78 4.73 -3.10
CA TYR A 54 -7.09 4.12 -3.31
C TYR A 54 -7.94 4.98 -4.25
N ALA A 55 -8.08 6.29 -3.95
CA ALA A 55 -8.88 7.20 -4.77
C ALA A 55 -8.39 7.30 -6.21
N LEU A 56 -7.07 7.36 -6.42
CA LEU A 56 -6.48 7.44 -7.76
C LEU A 56 -6.72 6.15 -8.56
N VAL A 57 -6.58 4.97 -7.94
CA VAL A 57 -6.87 3.70 -8.62
C VAL A 57 -8.35 3.57 -8.93
N ALA A 58 -9.22 3.88 -7.98
CA ALA A 58 -10.68 3.87 -8.17
C ALA A 58 -11.12 4.78 -9.33
N HIS A 59 -10.56 5.99 -9.40
CA HIS A 59 -10.89 6.98 -10.42
C HIS A 59 -10.31 6.62 -11.80
N HIS A 60 -9.02 6.32 -11.88
CA HIS A 60 -8.34 6.08 -13.16
C HIS A 60 -8.54 4.67 -13.70
N ARG A 61 -8.98 3.72 -12.86
CA ARG A 61 -9.24 2.32 -13.22
C ARG A 61 -8.10 1.67 -14.00
N PRO A 62 -6.83 1.75 -13.52
CA PRO A 62 -5.68 1.26 -14.27
C PRO A 62 -5.75 -0.26 -14.48
N ALA A 63 -5.40 -0.73 -15.68
CA ALA A 63 -5.20 -2.16 -15.93
C ALA A 63 -3.85 -2.63 -15.35
N HIS A 64 -2.82 -1.78 -15.43
CA HIS A 64 -1.51 -2.08 -14.86
C HIS A 64 -0.97 -0.89 -14.07
N VAL A 65 -0.52 -1.17 -12.84
CA VAL A 65 0.20 -0.24 -11.98
C VAL A 65 1.63 -0.72 -11.83
N LEU A 66 2.60 0.20 -11.89
CA LEU A 66 3.98 -0.06 -11.49
C LEU A 66 4.28 0.69 -10.20
N GLU A 67 4.73 -0.01 -9.18
CA GLU A 67 5.19 0.53 -7.91
C GLU A 67 6.68 0.24 -7.74
N PHE A 68 7.45 1.26 -7.35
CA PHE A 68 8.81 1.08 -6.84
C PHE A 68 8.83 1.38 -5.35
N GLY A 69 9.32 0.42 -4.55
CA GLY A 69 9.32 0.50 -3.09
C GLY A 69 8.02 -0.06 -2.50
N THR A 70 7.90 -1.40 -2.45
CA THR A 70 6.82 -2.08 -1.72
C THR A 70 6.90 -1.76 -0.23
N GLY A 71 8.11 -1.74 0.32
CA GLY A 71 8.39 -1.55 1.74
C GLY A 71 7.74 -2.63 2.59
N ARG A 72 6.60 -2.29 3.21
CA ARG A 72 5.79 -3.21 4.04
C ARG A 72 4.39 -3.46 3.45
N GLY A 73 4.09 -2.87 2.29
CA GLY A 73 2.91 -3.20 1.48
C GLY A 73 1.67 -2.33 1.68
N TYR A 74 1.68 -1.34 2.58
CA TYR A 74 0.49 -0.54 2.83
C TYR A 74 -0.08 0.16 1.58
N GLY A 75 0.77 0.81 0.79
CA GLY A 75 0.37 1.45 -0.47
C GLY A 75 -0.15 0.44 -1.49
N SER A 76 0.60 -0.63 -1.71
CA SER A 76 0.25 -1.74 -2.61
C SER A 76 -1.10 -2.37 -2.26
N LEU A 77 -1.34 -2.62 -0.98
CA LEU A 77 -2.60 -3.19 -0.48
C LEU A 77 -3.77 -2.20 -0.59
N CYS A 78 -3.55 -0.90 -0.38
CA CYS A 78 -4.60 0.11 -0.61
C CYS A 78 -4.98 0.22 -2.10
N MET A 79 -4.01 0.12 -3.00
CA MET A 79 -4.27 0.07 -4.45
C MET A 79 -5.02 -1.21 -4.84
N ALA A 80 -4.60 -2.35 -4.31
CA ALA A 80 -5.26 -3.63 -4.55
C ALA A 80 -6.69 -3.67 -3.98
N TRP A 81 -6.91 -3.04 -2.83
CA TRP A 81 -8.23 -2.85 -2.25
C TRP A 81 -9.13 -2.05 -3.18
N ALA A 82 -8.66 -0.91 -3.72
CA ALA A 82 -9.43 -0.14 -4.70
C ALA A 82 -9.74 -0.95 -5.97
N MET A 83 -8.80 -1.79 -6.43
CA MET A 83 -9.07 -2.67 -7.56
C MET A 83 -10.21 -3.64 -7.28
N HIS A 84 -10.23 -4.23 -6.09
CA HIS A 84 -11.29 -5.14 -5.66
C HIS A 84 -12.65 -4.45 -5.54
N ASP A 85 -12.73 -3.36 -4.77
CA ASP A 85 -13.99 -2.67 -4.47
C ASP A 85 -14.67 -2.10 -5.72
N HIS A 86 -13.89 -1.78 -6.75
CA HIS A 86 -14.37 -1.17 -7.98
C HIS A 86 -14.36 -2.11 -9.19
N ASP A 87 -14.26 -3.42 -8.97
CA ASP A 87 -14.26 -4.46 -10.01
C ASP A 87 -13.25 -4.17 -11.15
N ILE A 88 -12.05 -3.72 -10.79
CA ILE A 88 -10.97 -3.44 -11.73
C ILE A 88 -10.15 -4.73 -11.86
N ASN A 89 -10.22 -5.37 -13.03
CA ASN A 89 -9.36 -6.50 -13.37
C ASN A 89 -7.95 -6.02 -13.74
N GLY A 90 -7.23 -5.47 -12.75
CA GLY A 90 -5.89 -4.92 -12.92
C GLY A 90 -4.81 -5.72 -12.20
N GLN A 91 -3.54 -5.41 -12.49
CA GLN A 91 -2.38 -5.93 -11.77
C GLN A 91 -1.48 -4.79 -11.29
N ILE A 92 -0.84 -4.99 -10.15
CA ILE A 92 0.12 -4.08 -9.54
C ILE A 92 1.47 -4.80 -9.53
N TYR A 93 2.38 -4.36 -10.38
CA TYR A 93 3.76 -4.79 -10.42
C TYR A 93 4.54 -3.98 -9.38
N SER A 94 4.91 -4.61 -8.27
CA SER A 94 5.61 -3.93 -7.18
C SER A 94 7.06 -4.41 -7.09
N VAL A 95 7.99 -3.47 -7.16
CA VAL A 95 9.43 -3.71 -7.22
C VAL A 95 10.07 -3.35 -5.89
N ASP A 96 10.81 -4.30 -5.31
CA ASP A 96 11.57 -4.08 -4.09
C ASP A 96 12.77 -5.02 -3.99
N VAL A 97 13.78 -4.60 -3.23
CA VAL A 97 14.95 -5.43 -2.90
C VAL A 97 14.60 -6.51 -1.87
N LEU A 98 13.58 -6.27 -1.05
CA LEU A 98 13.01 -7.26 -0.15
C LEU A 98 12.11 -8.26 -0.91
N THR A 99 11.94 -9.45 -0.35
CA THR A 99 11.02 -10.46 -0.89
C THR A 99 9.91 -10.74 0.10
N ALA A 100 8.81 -11.33 -0.40
CA ALA A 100 7.67 -11.70 0.43
C ALA A 100 8.02 -12.65 1.57
N ASP A 101 9.10 -13.43 1.42
CA ASP A 101 9.57 -14.44 2.37
C ASP A 101 10.78 -13.98 3.19
N THR A 102 11.28 -12.76 2.99
CA THR A 102 12.35 -12.20 3.82
C THR A 102 11.77 -11.69 5.14
N PRO A 103 12.17 -12.25 6.31
CA PRO A 103 11.71 -11.74 7.58
C PRO A 103 12.31 -10.36 7.85
N ILE A 104 11.46 -9.40 8.21
CA ILE A 104 11.85 -8.05 8.63
C ILE A 104 11.18 -7.72 9.95
N GLU A 105 11.67 -6.69 10.64
CA GLU A 105 11.01 -6.18 11.84
C GLU A 105 9.80 -5.31 11.47
N TRP A 106 8.67 -5.59 12.12
CA TRP A 106 7.42 -4.86 12.01
C TRP A 106 7.00 -4.32 13.36
N ALA A 107 6.50 -3.09 13.39
CA ALA A 107 5.56 -2.68 14.43
C ALA A 107 4.16 -3.04 13.93
N ILE A 108 3.39 -3.74 14.76
CA ILE A 108 2.05 -4.23 14.41
C ILE A 108 1.12 -3.96 15.59
N ASP A 109 -0.01 -3.30 15.32
CA ASP A 109 -1.16 -3.29 16.23
C ASP A 109 -2.30 -4.11 15.62
N ARG A 110 -2.78 -5.12 16.36
CA ARG A 110 -3.87 -6.01 15.95
C ARG A 110 -5.24 -5.54 16.40
N HIS A 111 -5.29 -4.44 17.16
CA HIS A 111 -6.52 -3.93 17.79
C HIS A 111 -7.22 -4.97 18.69
N ASP A 112 -6.46 -5.89 19.30
CA ASP A 112 -6.95 -6.91 20.24
C ASP A 112 -6.87 -6.47 21.71
N GLY A 113 -6.48 -5.21 21.96
CA GLY A 113 -6.30 -4.63 23.28
C GLY A 113 -4.91 -4.83 23.89
N ALA A 114 -4.02 -5.61 23.27
CA ALA A 114 -2.63 -5.75 23.71
C ALA A 114 -1.75 -4.55 23.30
N GLY A 115 -2.21 -3.76 22.33
CA GLY A 115 -1.48 -2.63 21.76
C GLY A 115 -0.37 -3.04 20.80
N PRO A 116 0.39 -2.06 20.27
CA PRO A 116 1.40 -2.30 19.26
C PRO A 116 2.62 -3.05 19.81
N VAL A 117 3.14 -3.97 19.00
CA VAL A 117 4.30 -4.79 19.35
C VAL A 117 5.28 -4.91 18.18
N LEU A 118 6.56 -5.09 18.50
CA LEU A 118 7.57 -5.46 17.51
C LEU A 118 7.56 -6.97 17.26
N ARG A 119 7.60 -7.38 15.98
CA ARG A 119 7.72 -8.78 15.56
C ARG A 119 8.59 -8.88 14.32
N THR A 120 9.39 -9.94 14.24
CA THR A 120 10.11 -10.30 13.01
C THR A 120 9.26 -11.28 12.23
N LEU A 121 8.74 -10.84 11.08
CA LEU A 121 7.79 -11.57 10.25
C LEU A 121 8.09 -11.32 8.77
N THR A 122 7.63 -12.23 7.92
CA THR A 122 7.60 -12.09 6.47
C THR A 122 6.40 -11.25 6.01
N TRP A 123 6.43 -10.76 4.76
CA TRP A 123 5.25 -10.09 4.19
C TRP A 123 4.07 -11.05 4.09
N ASN A 124 4.31 -12.30 3.70
CA ASN A 124 3.26 -13.33 3.59
C ASN A 124 2.52 -13.52 4.92
N GLU A 125 3.25 -13.65 6.03
CA GLU A 125 2.64 -13.79 7.37
C GLU A 125 1.78 -12.59 7.75
N VAL A 126 2.22 -11.36 7.45
CA VAL A 126 1.46 -10.14 7.81
C VAL A 126 0.28 -9.94 6.86
N TRP A 127 0.48 -10.08 5.55
CA TRP A 127 -0.52 -9.81 4.54
C TRP A 127 -1.65 -10.83 4.53
N GLU A 128 -1.40 -12.09 4.88
CA GLU A 128 -2.48 -13.09 5.08
C GLU A 128 -3.48 -12.67 6.16
N GLN A 129 -3.03 -11.89 7.13
CA GLN A 129 -3.86 -11.41 8.23
C GLN A 129 -4.47 -10.04 7.92
N ALA A 130 -3.74 -9.19 7.20
CA ALA A 130 -4.13 -7.82 6.93
C ALA A 130 -5.06 -7.68 5.70
N ALA A 131 -4.96 -8.58 4.72
CA ALA A 131 -5.65 -8.43 3.45
C ALA A 131 -6.24 -9.74 2.93
N PRO A 132 -7.49 -9.71 2.42
CA PRO A 132 -8.14 -10.88 1.86
C PRO A 132 -7.40 -11.36 0.59
N PRO A 133 -7.48 -12.66 0.25
CA PRO A 133 -6.77 -13.22 -0.91
C PRO A 133 -7.05 -12.50 -2.24
N GLN A 134 -8.25 -11.93 -2.39
CA GLN A 134 -8.69 -11.20 -3.58
C GLN A 134 -7.82 -9.96 -3.84
N TRP A 135 -7.43 -9.24 -2.78
CA TRP A 135 -6.54 -8.08 -2.93
C TRP A 135 -5.15 -8.54 -3.31
N ARG A 136 -4.62 -9.55 -2.60
CA ARG A 136 -3.28 -10.10 -2.85
C ARG A 136 -3.14 -10.68 -4.26
N GLY A 137 -4.24 -11.18 -4.84
CA GLY A 137 -4.29 -11.65 -6.23
C GLY A 137 -4.00 -10.58 -7.29
N HIS A 138 -4.09 -9.30 -6.95
CA HIS A 138 -3.70 -8.21 -7.86
C HIS A 138 -2.19 -7.93 -7.86
N LEU A 139 -1.42 -8.45 -6.88
CA LEU A 139 -0.01 -8.10 -6.70
C LEU A 139 0.91 -9.06 -7.46
N VAL A 140 1.80 -8.50 -8.26
CA VAL A 140 2.94 -9.19 -8.87
C VAL A 140 4.21 -8.61 -8.28
N LEU A 141 4.87 -9.39 -7.41
CA LEU A 141 6.07 -8.95 -6.70
C LEU A 141 7.31 -9.24 -7.53
N LEU A 142 8.11 -8.21 -7.80
CA LEU A 142 9.34 -8.27 -8.58
C LEU A 142 10.53 -7.98 -7.67
N ASN A 143 11.41 -8.96 -7.50
CA ASN A 143 12.57 -8.79 -6.62
C ASN A 143 13.81 -8.28 -7.35
N GLY A 144 14.43 -7.27 -6.76
CA GLY A 144 15.68 -6.65 -7.17
C GLY A 144 15.65 -5.14 -7.01
N ASP A 145 16.80 -4.49 -7.22
CA ASP A 145 16.80 -3.03 -7.34
C ASP A 145 16.05 -2.60 -8.61
N SER A 146 15.46 -1.41 -8.56
CA SER A 146 14.62 -0.88 -9.63
C SER A 146 15.34 -0.86 -10.99
N SER A 147 16.65 -0.60 -11.03
CA SER A 147 17.38 -0.52 -12.30
C SER A 147 17.57 -1.90 -12.93
N THR A 148 17.94 -2.90 -12.14
CA THR A 148 18.10 -4.28 -12.59
C THR A 148 16.78 -4.88 -13.03
N VAL A 149 15.71 -4.68 -12.25
CA VAL A 149 14.37 -5.21 -12.58
C VAL A 149 13.87 -4.59 -13.89
N MET A 150 14.01 -3.28 -14.09
CA MET A 150 13.56 -2.63 -15.32
C MET A 150 14.38 -2.99 -16.56
N GLN A 151 15.61 -3.48 -16.41
CA GLN A 151 16.41 -4.02 -17.52
C GLN A 151 16.07 -5.47 -17.84
N ARG A 152 15.65 -6.25 -16.84
CA ARG A 152 15.40 -7.69 -16.96
C ARG A 152 13.98 -8.01 -17.39
N GLU A 153 12.99 -7.30 -16.83
CA GLU A 153 11.59 -7.63 -17.00
C GLU A 153 10.98 -6.97 -18.24
N THR A 154 10.10 -7.70 -18.93
CA THR A 154 9.23 -7.12 -19.95
C THR A 154 7.84 -6.95 -19.35
N LEU A 155 7.51 -5.72 -18.96
CA LEU A 155 6.23 -5.38 -18.34
C LEU A 155 5.20 -4.94 -19.40
N PRO A 156 3.90 -5.10 -19.14
CA PRO A 156 2.88 -4.54 -20.02
C PRO A 156 2.90 -3.00 -19.99
N PRO A 157 2.13 -2.30 -20.85
CA PRO A 157 1.97 -0.86 -20.75
C PRO A 157 1.38 -0.45 -19.39
N MET A 158 2.08 0.43 -18.68
CA MET A 158 1.66 0.93 -17.36
C MET A 158 0.68 2.09 -17.51
N ASN A 159 -0.41 2.07 -16.74
CA ASN A 159 -1.41 3.14 -16.74
C ASN A 159 -1.22 4.11 -15.56
N LEU A 160 -0.61 3.63 -14.49
CA LEU A 160 -0.27 4.41 -13.31
C LEU A 160 1.09 3.95 -12.80
N VAL A 161 1.94 4.90 -12.41
CA VAL A 161 3.25 4.62 -11.82
C VAL A 161 3.34 5.35 -10.48
N PHE A 162 3.71 4.61 -9.45
CA PHE A 162 3.94 5.12 -8.11
C PHE A 162 5.40 4.87 -7.72
N ILE A 163 6.10 5.93 -7.30
CA ILE A 163 7.51 5.88 -6.92
C ILE A 163 7.61 6.25 -5.45
N ASP A 164 7.90 5.26 -4.61
CA ASP A 164 8.07 5.36 -3.15
C ASP A 164 9.36 4.65 -2.69
N GLY A 165 10.29 4.47 -3.62
CA GLY A 165 11.65 4.00 -3.37
C GLY A 165 12.58 5.16 -3.04
N GLY A 166 13.48 4.95 -2.08
CA GLY A 166 14.54 5.89 -1.69
C GLY A 166 15.92 5.33 -2.00
#